data_AF-A0A9P0AAX2-F1
#
_entry.id   AF-A0A9P0AAX2-F1
#
_cell.length_a   1.000
_cell.length_b   1.000
_cell.length_c   1.000
_cell.angle_alpha   90.00
_cell.angle_beta   90.00
_cell.angle_gamma   90.00
#
_symmetry.space_group_name_H-M   'P 1'
#
loop_
_entity.id
_entity.type
_entity.pdbx_description
1 polymer ?
#
loop_
_entity_poly.entity_id
_entity_poly.type
_entity_poly.pdbx_seq_one_letter_code
_entity_poly.pdbx_strand_id
1 'polypeptide(L)'
;MPHGRTSAFQPCVVQSHQNLSSYQGVVFLLPCVMFLWSSFVFQVLVFLPYHVAASVYKKYQSQRNPYTSLGHSNFTKLVVESEIFVDKTLFIKDFLESPSDVVMVTCPRRWGKSMNIDMLKTFLQVAVGKNGTRVDKSDASNAKLFRAGDPHVPKLEIAKHRGLMERYLGEHPVIHLSFSSSGGLTYKAVAASLRIVVSSAFEEHIYLTEIFWQIIRDPDTNITTKDLAKAHLDTFVKLYSQTANEIEVLQGLPFLSARLHEFCGKKVFILMDEFDKIINGLFSSAFIEISSKDVSLGMQYIQEFIILSLEKNEHFQKALITGVTRPKTSKIFARLDKFQENHMLHSDFYNHFGFTAEEVFELCSAFNFSPTQHAHITTCYGGYALINTPITLFNSDSVLRYLPEQIAQPYWEKEGDLGPYEGLFSEKNINNTLMAILNGTAHDLNLNDLTLTTEDLFNLSHMVRGDTTLAPEESVALFLRLIFSHGYLTIDKERTSESKNIAAVKVPNEEIAIILREKLGVET
;
A
#
# COMPACT_ATOMS: atom_id res chain seq x y z
N MET A 1 59.32 47.19 17.98
CA MET A 1 60.60 47.48 17.30
C MET A 1 61.04 46.24 16.51
N PRO A 2 61.65 46.38 15.33
CA PRO A 2 60.98 46.29 14.02
C PRO A 2 61.68 45.27 13.09
N HIS A 3 61.13 44.87 11.93
CA HIS A 3 61.25 45.44 10.56
C HIS A 3 60.75 44.33 9.59
N GLY A 4 60.20 44.49 8.39
CA GLY A 4 60.05 45.60 7.45
C GLY A 4 60.45 45.17 6.01
N ARG A 5 59.63 45.55 5.01
CA ARG A 5 59.84 45.68 3.52
C ARG A 5 59.23 44.59 2.61
N THR A 6 58.17 44.82 1.79
CA THR A 6 57.93 45.65 0.55
C THR A 6 58.66 45.10 -0.70
N SER A 7 58.07 44.89 -1.90
CA SER A 7 57.33 45.77 -2.85
C SER A 7 56.66 44.92 -3.98
N ALA A 8 55.41 45.12 -4.43
CA ALA A 8 54.84 46.07 -5.43
C ALA A 8 55.41 46.00 -6.88
N PHE A 9 54.58 45.64 -7.88
CA PHE A 9 54.11 46.49 -9.02
C PHE A 9 53.35 45.68 -10.11
N GLN A 10 52.38 46.34 -10.74
CA GLN A 10 51.36 45.91 -11.74
C GLN A 10 51.69 46.59 -13.11
N PRO A 11 50.81 46.62 -14.14
CA PRO A 11 50.45 45.63 -15.18
C PRO A 11 50.77 46.12 -16.62
N CYS A 12 50.42 45.36 -17.67
CA CYS A 12 50.23 45.95 -19.01
C CYS A 12 49.18 45.23 -19.86
N VAL A 13 48.25 46.03 -20.40
CA VAL A 13 47.20 45.74 -21.38
C VAL A 13 47.62 46.38 -22.68
N VAL A 14 47.49 45.74 -23.85
CA VAL A 14 47.16 46.41 -25.12
C VAL A 14 46.39 45.46 -26.06
N GLN A 15 45.31 45.99 -26.63
CA GLN A 15 44.41 45.44 -27.64
C GLN A 15 45.03 45.40 -29.06
N SER A 16 44.42 44.67 -30.00
CA SER A 16 43.63 45.26 -31.12
C SER A 16 43.69 44.47 -32.45
N HIS A 17 42.52 44.46 -33.11
CA HIS A 17 42.26 44.43 -34.58
C HIS A 17 42.69 43.19 -35.40
N GLN A 18 42.04 42.76 -36.49
CA GLN A 18 40.82 43.10 -37.24
C GLN A 18 40.63 42.02 -38.33
N ASN A 19 39.36 41.85 -38.79
CA ASN A 19 38.92 41.69 -40.18
C ASN A 19 38.91 40.35 -40.97
N LEU A 20 37.69 40.07 -41.49
CA LEU A 20 37.27 39.77 -42.90
C LEU A 20 37.79 38.45 -43.54
N SER A 21 37.07 37.68 -44.37
CA SER A 21 35.73 37.73 -44.98
C SER A 21 35.56 36.49 -45.89
N SER A 22 34.30 36.02 -46.02
CA SER A 22 33.63 35.49 -47.24
C SER A 22 34.28 34.43 -48.15
N TYR A 23 33.54 33.37 -48.49
CA TYR A 23 33.23 33.04 -49.91
C TYR A 23 31.94 32.18 -50.03
N GLN A 24 31.07 32.61 -50.95
CA GLN A 24 29.84 31.96 -51.39
C GLN A 24 30.10 30.98 -52.55
N GLY A 25 29.22 30.00 -52.74
CA GLY A 25 29.11 29.21 -53.98
C GLY A 25 27.79 28.43 -54.01
N VAL A 26 26.94 28.75 -54.99
CA VAL A 26 25.54 28.33 -55.16
C VAL A 26 25.45 27.33 -56.33
N VAL A 27 24.39 26.48 -56.34
CA VAL A 27 23.50 26.13 -57.49
C VAL A 27 23.17 24.61 -57.61
N PHE A 28 21.93 24.30 -57.18
CA PHE A 28 20.86 23.42 -57.71
C PHE A 28 21.13 22.20 -58.62
N LEU A 29 20.51 21.05 -58.26
CA LEU A 29 19.41 20.38 -59.01
C LEU A 29 18.74 19.24 -58.17
N LEU A 30 17.40 19.28 -58.07
CA LEU A 30 16.42 18.34 -57.46
C LEU A 30 16.18 17.08 -58.36
N PRO A 31 15.29 16.10 -58.04
CA PRO A 31 14.70 15.59 -56.78
C PRO A 31 14.57 14.03 -56.69
N CYS A 32 14.03 13.54 -55.56
CA CYS A 32 13.24 12.30 -55.42
C CYS A 32 13.91 10.94 -55.75
N VAL A 33 14.41 10.22 -54.75
CA VAL A 33 14.05 8.83 -54.38
C VAL A 33 14.59 8.60 -52.96
N MET A 34 13.87 7.84 -52.14
CA MET A 34 14.19 7.47 -50.74
C MET A 34 13.62 8.37 -49.62
N PHE A 35 12.38 8.84 -49.83
CA PHE A 35 11.36 8.75 -48.78
C PHE A 35 11.19 7.26 -48.42
N LEU A 36 11.92 6.75 -47.43
CA LEU A 36 11.62 5.51 -46.69
C LEU A 36 12.61 5.27 -45.51
N TRP A 37 13.24 6.31 -44.97
CA TRP A 37 14.16 6.21 -43.82
C TRP A 37 13.86 7.28 -42.77
N SER A 38 12.60 7.41 -42.36
CA SER A 38 12.22 8.28 -41.22
C SER A 38 11.12 7.73 -40.31
N SER A 39 10.70 6.47 -40.47
CA SER A 39 9.77 5.81 -39.51
C SER A 39 10.44 4.82 -38.57
N PHE A 40 11.72 4.50 -38.74
CA PHE A 40 12.42 3.56 -37.85
C PHE A 40 13.18 4.22 -36.70
N VAL A 41 13.42 5.54 -36.78
CA VAL A 41 14.10 6.32 -35.71
C VAL A 41 13.08 7.11 -34.86
N PHE A 42 11.81 7.15 -35.25
CA PHE A 42 10.73 7.80 -34.48
C PHE A 42 9.88 6.82 -33.67
N GLN A 43 10.04 5.51 -33.86
CA GLN A 43 9.36 4.46 -33.08
C GLN A 43 10.17 3.90 -31.91
N VAL A 44 11.43 4.31 -31.75
CA VAL A 44 12.31 3.86 -30.65
C VAL A 44 12.40 4.89 -29.51
N LEU A 45 11.84 6.10 -29.69
CA LEU A 45 11.86 7.17 -28.67
C LEU A 45 10.49 7.47 -28.04
N VAL A 46 9.46 6.65 -28.30
CA VAL A 46 8.15 6.73 -27.64
C VAL A 46 7.88 5.49 -26.73
N PHE A 47 8.86 4.59 -26.61
CA PHE A 47 8.82 3.43 -25.72
C PHE A 47 10.00 3.39 -24.73
N LEU A 48 10.29 4.53 -24.10
CA LEU A 48 10.67 4.44 -22.69
C LEU A 48 9.35 4.55 -21.91
N PRO A 49 8.81 3.46 -21.33
CA PRO A 49 7.89 3.68 -20.24
C PRO A 49 8.65 4.55 -19.24
N TYR A 50 7.98 5.57 -18.71
CA TYR A 50 8.43 6.28 -17.53
C TYR A 50 8.82 5.22 -16.50
N HIS A 51 10.10 4.91 -16.39
CA HIS A 51 10.64 4.23 -15.23
C HIS A 51 10.43 5.24 -14.12
N VAL A 52 9.32 5.09 -13.41
CA VAL A 52 9.15 5.69 -12.10
C VAL A 52 10.19 5.01 -11.23
N ALA A 53 11.42 5.55 -11.26
CA ALA A 53 12.53 5.09 -10.48
C ALA A 53 12.23 5.47 -9.03
N ALA A 54 11.79 4.49 -8.25
CA ALA A 54 11.83 4.62 -6.81
C ALA A 54 13.30 4.83 -6.41
N SER A 55 13.52 5.72 -5.45
CA SER A 55 14.86 6.22 -5.12
C SER A 55 15.27 5.76 -3.74
N VAL A 56 16.50 5.28 -3.58
CA VAL A 56 17.06 4.99 -2.25
C VAL A 56 17.88 6.18 -1.77
N TYR A 57 17.58 6.66 -0.56
CA TYR A 57 18.24 7.79 0.07
C TYR A 57 19.16 7.33 1.18
N LYS A 58 20.43 7.78 1.16
CA LYS A 58 21.40 7.60 2.25
C LYS A 58 21.59 8.93 2.98
N LYS A 59 21.23 8.98 4.26
CA LYS A 59 21.33 10.22 5.05
C LYS A 59 22.71 10.46 5.65
N TYR A 60 23.35 9.40 6.12
CA TYR A 60 24.62 9.48 6.82
C TYR A 60 25.60 8.47 6.24
N GLN A 61 26.85 8.89 6.06
CA GLN A 61 27.97 7.99 5.79
C GLN A 61 28.68 7.72 7.11
N SER A 62 28.22 6.71 7.85
CA SER A 62 28.86 6.26 9.09
C SER A 62 29.64 4.96 8.84
N GLN A 63 30.66 4.67 9.66
CA GLN A 63 31.46 3.43 9.59
C GLN A 63 30.76 2.21 10.22
N ARG A 64 29.50 2.33 10.62
CA ARG A 64 28.69 1.27 11.22
C ARG A 64 27.60 0.80 10.25
N ASN A 65 27.03 -0.38 10.50
CA ASN A 65 25.89 -0.86 9.72
C ASN A 65 24.72 0.13 9.83
N PRO A 66 24.08 0.50 8.71
CA PRO A 66 22.94 1.40 8.70
C PRO A 66 21.78 0.87 9.54
N TYR A 67 21.11 1.78 10.26
CA TYR A 67 19.86 1.47 10.95
C TYR A 67 18.66 1.57 10.00
N THR A 68 17.88 0.50 9.91
CA THR A 68 16.56 0.45 9.25
C THR A 68 15.48 0.33 10.33
N SER A 69 14.50 1.24 10.37
CA SER A 69 13.39 1.06 11.32
C SER A 69 12.53 -0.13 10.89
N LEU A 70 12.65 -1.25 11.60
CA LEU A 70 11.92 -2.48 11.31
C LEU A 70 10.50 -2.44 11.89
N GLY A 71 9.51 -2.86 11.11
CA GLY A 71 8.20 -3.28 11.63
C GLY A 71 7.29 -2.21 12.25
N HIS A 72 7.64 -0.92 12.17
CA HIS A 72 6.73 0.14 12.62
C HIS A 72 5.93 0.69 11.44
N SER A 73 4.60 0.63 11.50
CA SER A 73 3.69 1.34 10.60
C SER A 73 3.63 2.84 10.95
N ASN A 74 4.79 3.48 11.02
CA ASN A 74 4.92 4.92 11.29
C ASN A 74 5.91 5.53 10.30
N PHE A 75 5.37 6.15 9.27
CA PHE A 75 6.08 6.82 8.19
C PHE A 75 6.96 7.94 8.71
N THR A 76 6.49 8.72 9.70
CA THR A 76 7.28 9.81 10.29
C THR A 76 8.56 9.28 10.91
N LYS A 77 8.47 8.22 11.73
CA LYS A 77 9.64 7.58 12.34
C LYS A 77 10.55 6.97 11.29
N LEU A 78 9.98 6.24 10.32
CA LEU A 78 10.75 5.65 9.22
C LEU A 78 11.58 6.72 8.48
N VAL A 79 10.94 7.83 8.13
CA VAL A 79 11.56 8.94 7.38
C VAL A 79 12.55 9.71 8.22
N VAL A 80 12.41 9.82 9.54
CA VAL A 80 13.31 10.63 10.40
C VAL A 80 14.46 9.79 10.98
N GLU A 81 14.18 8.58 11.46
CA GLU A 81 15.11 7.76 12.24
C GLU A 81 15.97 6.83 11.37
N SER A 82 15.52 6.46 10.17
CA SER A 82 16.29 5.55 9.31
C SER A 82 17.50 6.23 8.67
N GLU A 83 18.64 5.53 8.63
CA GLU A 83 19.85 5.99 7.94
C GLU A 83 19.74 5.79 6.42
N ILE A 84 18.95 4.79 6.00
CA ILE A 84 18.61 4.50 4.61
C ILE A 84 17.10 4.41 4.46
N PHE A 85 16.56 4.99 3.39
CA PHE A 85 15.13 5.02 3.11
C PHE A 85 14.86 4.72 1.64
N VAL A 86 14.00 3.74 1.36
CA VAL A 86 13.49 3.45 0.01
C VAL A 86 12.23 4.27 -0.20
N ASP A 87 12.24 5.19 -1.16
CA ASP A 87 11.18 6.15 -1.35
C ASP A 87 10.08 5.64 -2.28
N LYS A 88 8.92 5.38 -1.67
CA LYS A 88 7.68 4.99 -2.34
C LYS A 88 6.63 6.12 -2.35
N THR A 89 7.02 7.37 -2.10
CA THR A 89 6.08 8.49 -1.94
C THR A 89 5.31 8.85 -3.21
N LEU A 90 5.75 8.40 -4.38
CA LEU A 90 4.98 8.53 -5.63
C LEU A 90 3.67 7.73 -5.61
N PHE A 91 3.49 6.81 -4.66
CA PHE A 91 2.18 6.23 -4.36
C PHE A 91 1.12 7.30 -4.09
N ILE A 92 1.48 8.39 -3.41
CA ILE A 92 0.57 9.50 -3.12
C ILE A 92 0.05 10.13 -4.41
N LYS A 93 0.95 10.37 -5.38
CA LYS A 93 0.61 10.92 -6.68
C LYS A 93 -0.35 9.98 -7.42
N ASP A 94 0.03 8.73 -7.59
CA ASP A 94 -0.74 7.79 -8.41
C ASP A 94 -2.10 7.47 -7.77
N PHE A 95 -2.17 7.46 -6.43
CA PHE A 95 -3.44 7.40 -5.71
C PHE A 95 -4.30 8.65 -5.95
N LEU A 96 -3.76 9.86 -5.80
CA LEU A 96 -4.54 11.10 -5.93
C LEU A 96 -5.01 11.34 -7.37
N GLU A 97 -4.18 11.01 -8.36
CA GLU A 97 -4.47 11.19 -9.79
C GLU A 97 -5.31 10.07 -10.39
N SER A 98 -5.45 8.92 -9.71
CA SER A 98 -6.35 7.86 -10.16
C SER A 98 -7.78 8.42 -10.36
N PRO A 99 -8.47 8.05 -11.47
CA PRO A 99 -9.81 8.55 -11.76
C PRO A 99 -10.88 7.99 -10.82
N SER A 100 -10.55 6.96 -10.04
CA SER A 100 -11.49 6.27 -9.17
C SER A 100 -11.60 6.93 -7.79
N ASP A 101 -12.82 6.98 -7.25
CA ASP A 101 -13.08 7.55 -5.93
C ASP A 101 -12.79 6.52 -4.83
N VAL A 102 -12.79 5.22 -5.16
CA VAL A 102 -12.39 4.15 -4.25
C VAL A 102 -11.32 3.30 -4.91
N VAL A 103 -10.14 3.24 -4.29
CA VAL A 103 -9.01 2.44 -4.76
C VAL A 103 -8.78 1.31 -3.76
N MET A 104 -8.90 0.06 -4.19
CA MET A 104 -8.51 -1.10 -3.40
C MET A 104 -7.16 -1.63 -3.85
N VAL A 105 -6.26 -1.87 -2.92
CA VAL A 105 -4.96 -2.49 -3.19
C VAL A 105 -4.84 -3.81 -2.45
N THR A 106 -4.68 -4.87 -3.23
CA THR A 106 -4.42 -6.22 -2.70
C THR A 106 -2.99 -6.64 -2.97
N CYS A 107 -2.36 -7.12 -1.91
CA CYS A 107 -0.95 -7.47 -1.91
C CYS A 107 -0.69 -8.45 -0.76
N PRO A 108 0.27 -9.39 -0.88
CA PRO A 108 0.59 -10.29 0.22
C PRO A 108 1.00 -9.55 1.50
N ARG A 109 1.07 -10.25 2.63
CA ARG A 109 1.47 -9.65 3.90
C ARG A 109 2.90 -9.11 3.85
N ARG A 110 3.15 -8.04 4.59
CA ARG A 110 4.50 -7.46 4.79
C ARG A 110 5.17 -6.80 3.58
N TRP A 111 4.36 -6.34 2.62
CA TRP A 111 4.83 -5.59 1.45
C TRP A 111 4.77 -4.07 1.58
N GLY A 112 4.46 -3.55 2.78
CA GLY A 112 4.38 -2.10 3.03
C GLY A 112 2.98 -1.47 2.94
N LYS A 113 1.90 -2.27 2.91
CA LYS A 113 0.50 -1.75 2.86
C LYS A 113 0.18 -0.73 3.96
N SER A 114 0.34 -1.12 5.23
CA SER A 114 0.09 -0.24 6.37
C SER A 114 1.04 0.96 6.41
N MET A 115 2.27 0.81 5.90
CA MET A 115 3.21 1.94 5.75
C MET A 115 2.69 2.95 4.73
N ASN A 116 2.16 2.50 3.60
CA ASN A 116 1.57 3.38 2.59
C ASN A 116 0.30 4.07 3.09
N ILE A 117 -0.52 3.40 3.91
CA ILE A 117 -1.66 4.01 4.60
C ILE A 117 -1.20 5.13 5.52
N ASP A 118 -0.21 4.87 6.39
CA ASP A 118 0.30 5.88 7.32
C ASP A 118 0.99 7.05 6.60
N MET A 119 1.74 6.77 5.54
CA MET A 119 2.33 7.79 4.66
C MET A 119 1.26 8.70 4.05
N LEU A 120 0.21 8.12 3.46
CA LEU A 120 -0.86 8.87 2.83
C LEU A 120 -1.67 9.67 3.86
N LYS A 121 -1.95 9.08 5.03
CA LYS A 121 -2.55 9.78 6.16
C LYS A 121 -1.70 10.98 6.58
N THR A 122 -0.41 10.77 6.82
CA THR A 122 0.53 11.82 7.22
C THR A 122 0.59 12.95 6.18
N PHE A 123 0.57 12.60 4.89
CA PHE A 123 0.55 13.57 3.80
C PHE A 123 -0.74 14.41 3.78
N LEU A 124 -1.91 13.80 3.90
CA LEU A 124 -3.19 14.49 3.74
C LEU A 124 -3.65 15.24 4.99
N GLN A 125 -3.42 14.67 6.17
CA GLN A 125 -4.11 15.02 7.40
C GLN A 125 -3.84 16.47 7.85
N VAL A 126 -4.92 17.21 8.08
CA VAL A 126 -4.87 18.52 8.76
C VAL A 126 -4.33 18.34 10.18
N ALA A 127 -3.33 19.12 10.53
CA ALA A 127 -2.79 19.16 11.89
C ALA A 127 -3.73 19.95 12.82
N VAL A 128 -4.10 19.35 13.95
CA VAL A 128 -5.02 19.96 14.93
C VAL A 128 -4.39 19.88 16.33
N GLY A 129 -4.41 21.00 17.04
CA GLY A 129 -3.97 21.08 18.43
C GLY A 129 -4.96 20.43 19.39
N LYS A 130 -4.51 20.14 20.62
CA LYS A 130 -5.35 19.49 21.65
C LYS A 130 -6.62 20.28 22.02
N ASN A 131 -6.59 21.59 21.83
CA ASN A 131 -7.70 22.52 22.04
C ASN A 131 -8.67 22.61 20.84
N GLY A 132 -8.50 21.78 19.80
CA GLY A 132 -9.33 21.80 18.60
C GLY A 132 -9.00 22.92 17.61
N THR A 133 -7.90 23.67 17.80
CA THR A 133 -7.48 24.69 16.82
C THR A 133 -6.62 24.07 15.74
N ARG A 134 -6.87 24.43 14.47
CA ARG A 134 -6.00 24.02 13.38
C ARG A 134 -4.61 24.62 13.55
N VAL A 135 -3.60 23.81 13.26
CA VAL A 135 -2.21 24.26 13.20
C VAL A 135 -1.94 24.72 11.77
N ASP A 136 -1.34 25.90 11.62
CA ASP A 136 -0.95 26.40 10.31
C ASP A 136 -0.02 25.42 9.60
N LYS A 137 -0.23 25.27 8.29
CA LYS A 137 0.54 24.34 7.45
C LYS A 137 2.05 24.64 7.44
N SER A 138 2.47 25.86 7.74
CA SER A 138 3.89 26.22 7.93
C SER A 138 4.50 25.54 9.15
N ASP A 139 3.71 25.38 10.20
CA ASP A 139 4.16 24.93 11.52
C ASP A 139 3.90 23.44 11.75
N ALA A 140 2.93 22.88 11.02
CA ALA A 140 2.57 21.47 11.03
C ALA A 140 3.78 20.55 10.76
N SER A 141 4.06 19.65 11.70
CA SER A 141 5.21 18.73 11.63
C SER A 141 5.13 17.77 10.43
N ASN A 142 3.93 17.28 10.11
CA ASN A 142 3.72 16.40 8.97
C ASN A 142 4.02 17.11 7.64
N ALA A 143 3.65 18.39 7.48
CA ALA A 143 3.97 19.14 6.27
C ALA A 143 5.49 19.35 6.08
N LYS A 144 6.25 19.44 7.17
CA LYS A 144 7.72 19.57 7.13
C LYS A 144 8.40 18.31 6.59
N LEU A 145 7.83 17.12 6.80
CA LEU A 145 8.36 15.84 6.30
C LEU A 145 8.36 15.72 4.77
N PHE A 146 7.46 16.43 4.09
CA PHE A 146 7.36 16.35 2.63
C PHE A 146 7.97 17.54 1.91
N ARG A 147 8.38 18.58 2.64
CA ARG A 147 9.05 19.75 2.06
C ARG A 147 10.55 19.53 2.05
N ALA A 148 11.17 19.77 0.90
CA ALA A 148 12.62 19.81 0.80
C ALA A 148 13.15 20.98 1.64
N GLY A 149 14.04 20.71 2.61
CA GLY A 149 14.68 21.77 3.38
C GLY A 149 15.10 21.39 4.80
N ASP A 150 14.53 20.34 5.37
CA ASP A 150 15.05 19.76 6.61
C ASP A 150 16.27 18.88 6.30
N PRO A 151 17.48 19.16 6.84
CA PRO A 151 18.67 18.33 6.63
C PRO A 151 18.50 16.87 7.06
N HIS A 152 17.55 16.59 7.96
CA HIS A 152 17.29 15.26 8.50
C HIS A 152 16.21 14.49 7.72
N VAL A 153 15.58 15.11 6.72
CA VAL A 153 14.54 14.51 5.87
C VAL A 153 15.09 14.33 4.45
N PRO A 154 15.01 13.12 3.86
CA PRO A 154 15.44 12.91 2.48
C PRO A 154 14.56 13.72 1.52
N LYS A 155 15.11 14.07 0.35
CA LYS A 155 14.35 14.80 -0.67
C LYS A 155 13.34 13.88 -1.35
N LEU A 156 12.18 13.70 -0.74
CA LEU A 156 11.15 12.78 -1.23
C LEU A 156 10.70 13.11 -2.67
N GLU A 157 10.48 12.08 -3.48
CA GLU A 157 10.08 12.18 -4.89
C GLU A 157 8.76 12.95 -5.05
N ILE A 158 7.80 12.75 -4.15
CA ILE A 158 6.53 13.50 -4.16
C ILE A 158 6.72 15.02 -4.06
N ALA A 159 7.81 15.49 -3.45
CA ALA A 159 8.10 16.92 -3.33
C ALA A 159 8.34 17.60 -4.68
N LYS A 160 8.68 16.83 -5.73
CA LYS A 160 8.80 17.32 -7.11
C LYS A 160 7.45 17.72 -7.71
N HIS A 161 6.34 17.19 -7.18
CA HIS A 161 4.97 17.43 -7.66
C HIS A 161 4.31 18.61 -6.94
N ARG A 162 4.79 19.83 -7.19
CA ARG A 162 4.36 21.05 -6.49
C ARG A 162 2.84 21.28 -6.46
N GLY A 163 2.14 21.02 -7.56
CA GLY A 163 0.68 21.19 -7.60
C GLY A 163 -0.07 20.26 -6.64
N LEU A 164 0.40 19.02 -6.47
CA LEU A 164 -0.17 18.10 -5.48
C LEU A 164 0.19 18.52 -4.05
N MET A 165 1.43 18.93 -3.84
CA MET A 165 1.91 19.45 -2.55
C MET A 165 1.10 20.67 -2.08
N GLU A 166 0.82 21.62 -2.97
CA GLU A 166 0.02 22.80 -2.66
C GLU A 166 -1.43 22.41 -2.34
N ARG A 167 -2.04 21.56 -3.16
CA ARG A 167 -3.46 21.22 -3.08
C ARG A 167 -3.82 20.28 -1.92
N TYR A 168 -2.95 19.35 -1.57
CA TYR A 168 -3.31 18.22 -0.70
C TYR A 168 -2.51 18.11 0.61
N LEU A 169 -1.24 18.56 0.64
CA LEU A 169 -0.38 18.36 1.81
C LEU A 169 -0.95 19.05 3.06
N GLY A 170 -1.39 18.28 4.05
CA GLY A 170 -1.94 18.77 5.31
C GLY A 170 -3.23 19.58 5.17
N GLU A 171 -3.95 19.42 4.06
CA GLU A 171 -5.15 20.22 3.73
C GLU A 171 -6.47 19.46 3.96
N HIS A 172 -6.43 18.14 4.14
CA HIS A 172 -7.63 17.30 4.16
C HIS A 172 -7.84 16.57 5.49
N PRO A 173 -9.08 16.49 5.99
CA PRO A 173 -9.40 15.53 7.05
C PRO A 173 -9.29 14.11 6.52
N VAL A 174 -8.77 13.23 7.37
CA VAL A 174 -8.58 11.80 7.07
C VAL A 174 -9.21 10.99 8.18
N ILE A 175 -10.09 10.06 7.84
CA ILE A 175 -10.60 9.03 8.75
C ILE A 175 -9.83 7.74 8.46
N HIS A 176 -9.17 7.19 9.47
CA HIS A 176 -8.45 5.93 9.37
C HIS A 176 -9.21 4.82 10.13
N LEU A 177 -9.40 3.68 9.46
CA LEU A 177 -10.02 2.49 9.99
C LEU A 177 -9.03 1.33 9.90
N SER A 178 -8.56 0.83 11.05
CA SER A 178 -7.75 -0.39 11.10
C SER A 178 -8.61 -1.60 11.44
N PHE A 179 -8.59 -2.61 10.57
CA PHE A 179 -9.28 -3.88 10.77
C PHE A 179 -8.36 -4.95 11.37
N SER A 180 -7.19 -4.55 11.89
CA SER A 180 -6.14 -5.47 12.36
C SER A 180 -6.59 -6.47 13.43
N SER A 181 -7.52 -6.04 14.29
CA SER A 181 -8.11 -6.81 15.39
C SER A 181 -9.61 -7.07 15.19
N SER A 182 -10.07 -7.01 13.95
CA SER A 182 -11.47 -7.23 13.58
C SER A 182 -11.70 -8.65 13.09
N GLY A 183 -12.92 -9.13 13.28
CA GLY A 183 -13.35 -10.46 12.86
C GLY A 183 -14.48 -10.98 13.74
N GLY A 184 -14.90 -12.21 13.50
CA GLY A 184 -15.94 -12.82 14.29
C GLY A 184 -16.72 -13.86 13.52
N LEU A 185 -16.98 -14.99 14.16
CA LEU A 185 -17.69 -16.13 13.57
C LEU A 185 -19.21 -15.94 13.53
N THR A 186 -19.74 -14.87 14.11
CA THR A 186 -21.19 -14.60 14.18
C THR A 186 -21.49 -13.17 13.76
N TYR A 187 -22.74 -12.91 13.35
CA TYR A 187 -23.20 -11.56 13.05
C TYR A 187 -22.90 -10.58 14.20
N LYS A 188 -23.19 -10.98 15.44
CA LYS A 188 -22.96 -10.15 16.63
C LYS A 188 -21.48 -9.83 16.83
N ALA A 189 -20.59 -10.78 16.57
CA ALA A 189 -19.15 -10.57 16.67
C ALA A 189 -18.65 -9.60 15.60
N VAL A 190 -19.16 -9.68 14.37
CA VAL A 190 -18.87 -8.69 13.31
C VAL A 190 -19.38 -7.30 13.68
N ALA A 191 -20.60 -7.20 14.20
CA ALA A 191 -21.16 -5.92 14.64
C ALA A 191 -20.34 -5.29 15.77
N ALA A 192 -19.89 -6.11 16.74
CA ALA A 192 -19.00 -5.66 17.81
C ALA A 192 -17.62 -5.22 17.27
N SER A 193 -17.04 -5.98 16.33
CA SER A 193 -15.78 -5.63 15.67
C SER A 193 -15.88 -4.30 14.92
N LEU A 194 -16.94 -4.08 14.12
CA LEU A 194 -17.13 -2.78 13.44
C LEU A 194 -17.30 -1.64 14.44
N ARG A 195 -17.96 -1.87 15.58
CA ARG A 195 -18.07 -0.85 16.64
C ARG A 195 -16.71 -0.44 17.19
N ILE A 196 -15.80 -1.39 17.40
CA ILE A 196 -14.43 -1.12 17.86
C ILE A 196 -13.64 -0.34 16.81
N VAL A 197 -13.75 -0.74 15.53
CA VAL A 197 -13.10 -0.06 14.41
C VAL A 197 -13.57 1.38 14.29
N VAL A 198 -14.89 1.62 14.36
CA VAL A 198 -15.48 2.97 14.33
C VAL A 198 -15.08 3.79 15.56
N SER A 199 -15.14 3.21 16.76
CA SER A 199 -14.70 3.87 18.00
C SER A 199 -13.25 4.36 17.92
N SER A 200 -12.35 3.54 17.36
CA SER A 200 -10.93 3.91 17.16
C SER A 200 -10.77 5.10 16.21
N ALA A 201 -11.58 5.19 15.15
CA ALA A 201 -11.58 6.36 14.27
C ALA A 201 -12.06 7.63 15.00
N PHE A 202 -13.05 7.52 15.90
CA PHE A 202 -13.51 8.66 16.70
C PHE A 202 -12.46 9.11 17.71
N GLU A 203 -11.68 8.18 18.29
CA GLU A 203 -10.58 8.50 19.18
C GLU A 203 -9.54 9.42 18.52
N GLU A 204 -9.18 9.16 17.25
CA GLU A 204 -8.24 10.01 16.50
C GLU A 204 -8.73 11.46 16.31
N HIS A 205 -10.05 11.69 16.43
CA HIS A 205 -10.69 12.99 16.27
C HIS A 205 -11.34 13.50 17.55
N ILE A 206 -10.87 13.06 18.73
CA ILE A 206 -11.41 13.45 20.03
C ILE A 206 -11.45 14.98 20.23
N TYR A 207 -10.57 15.73 19.55
CA TYR A 207 -10.56 17.21 19.56
C TYR A 207 -11.88 17.85 19.10
N LEU A 208 -12.72 17.13 18.33
CA LEU A 208 -14.06 17.60 17.96
C LEU A 208 -14.96 17.82 19.18
N THR A 209 -14.74 17.07 20.26
CA THR A 209 -15.49 17.26 21.51
C THR A 209 -15.21 18.62 22.14
N GLU A 210 -13.96 19.10 22.09
CA GLU A 210 -13.60 20.44 22.56
C GLU A 210 -14.29 21.54 21.74
N ILE A 211 -14.43 21.33 20.44
CA ILE A 211 -15.16 22.26 19.56
C ILE A 211 -16.64 22.31 19.96
N PHE A 212 -17.27 21.16 20.19
CA PHE A 212 -18.66 21.14 20.68
C PHE A 212 -18.79 21.82 22.04
N TRP A 213 -17.86 21.59 22.97
CA TRP A 213 -17.87 22.24 24.28
C TRP A 213 -17.70 23.75 24.19
N GLN A 214 -16.86 24.25 23.29
CA GLN A 214 -16.70 25.68 23.05
C GLN A 214 -18.03 26.31 22.60
N ILE A 215 -18.72 25.70 21.63
CA ILE A 215 -20.04 26.15 21.15
C ILE A 215 -21.08 26.13 22.29
N ILE A 216 -21.08 25.08 23.11
CA ILE A 216 -22.04 24.93 24.22
C ILE A 216 -21.82 26.00 25.30
N ARG A 217 -20.55 26.31 25.60
CA ARG A 217 -20.17 27.24 26.69
C ARG A 217 -20.20 28.71 26.26
N ASP A 218 -20.11 28.99 24.97
CA ASP A 218 -20.12 30.36 24.45
C ASP A 218 -21.43 31.07 24.80
N PRO A 219 -21.42 32.14 25.62
CA PRO A 219 -22.63 32.86 26.00
C PRO A 219 -23.37 33.46 24.79
N ASP A 220 -22.65 33.85 23.73
CA ASP A 220 -23.20 34.56 22.57
C ASP A 220 -23.86 33.63 21.55
N THR A 221 -23.55 32.33 21.61
CA THR A 221 -24.18 31.32 20.76
C THR A 221 -25.65 31.11 21.16
N ASN A 222 -26.54 31.13 20.15
CA ASN A 222 -27.99 30.94 20.34
C ASN A 222 -28.34 29.52 20.86
N ILE A 223 -29.54 29.38 21.43
CA ILE A 223 -29.95 28.13 22.10
C ILE A 223 -30.04 26.93 21.14
N THR A 224 -30.52 27.14 19.91
CA THR A 224 -30.68 26.09 18.91
C THR A 224 -29.34 25.49 18.51
N THR A 225 -28.33 26.33 18.28
CA THR A 225 -26.97 25.90 17.97
C THR A 225 -26.33 25.18 19.15
N LYS A 226 -26.57 25.64 20.38
CA LYS A 226 -26.11 24.93 21.60
C LYS A 226 -26.72 23.54 21.72
N ASP A 227 -28.03 23.41 21.49
CA ASP A 227 -28.72 22.13 21.60
C ASP A 227 -28.28 21.14 20.51
N LEU A 228 -28.04 21.64 19.29
CA LEU A 228 -27.44 20.84 18.22
C LEU A 228 -26.03 20.35 18.58
N ALA A 229 -25.19 21.23 19.15
CA ALA A 229 -23.85 20.86 19.60
C ALA A 229 -23.89 19.81 20.72
N LYS A 230 -24.85 19.89 21.65
CA LYS A 230 -25.05 18.84 22.67
C LYS A 230 -25.44 17.50 22.05
N ALA A 231 -26.33 17.49 21.06
CA ALA A 231 -26.73 16.27 20.36
C ALA A 231 -25.58 15.65 19.55
N HIS A 232 -24.75 16.48 18.91
CA HIS A 232 -23.53 16.04 18.24
C HIS A 232 -22.53 15.45 19.24
N LEU A 233 -22.33 16.10 20.38
CA LEU A 233 -21.47 15.60 21.44
C LEU A 233 -21.96 14.25 22.00
N ASP A 234 -23.26 14.10 22.27
CA ASP A 234 -23.86 12.84 22.73
C ASP A 234 -23.62 11.70 21.72
N THR A 235 -23.88 11.98 20.44
CA THR A 235 -23.62 11.02 19.34
C THR A 235 -22.15 10.62 19.29
N PHE A 236 -21.24 11.61 19.37
CA PHE A 236 -19.80 11.38 19.37
C PHE A 236 -19.38 10.50 20.56
N VAL A 237 -19.85 10.82 21.77
CA VAL A 237 -19.52 10.09 22.99
C VAL A 237 -20.06 8.65 22.93
N LYS A 238 -21.24 8.41 22.38
CA LYS A 238 -21.78 7.05 22.20
C LYS A 238 -20.94 6.19 21.27
N LEU A 239 -20.48 6.76 20.16
CA LEU A 239 -19.66 6.05 19.17
C LEU A 239 -18.24 5.81 19.70
N TYR A 240 -17.64 6.83 20.32
CA TYR A 240 -16.35 6.73 20.98
C TYR A 240 -16.36 5.70 22.13
N SER A 241 -17.35 5.75 23.01
CA SER A 241 -17.46 4.85 24.18
C SER A 241 -18.03 3.46 23.89
N GLN A 242 -18.30 3.15 22.61
CA GLN A 242 -18.83 1.86 22.16
C GLN A 242 -20.21 1.50 22.75
N THR A 243 -20.99 2.50 23.14
CA THR A 243 -22.38 2.32 23.60
C THR A 243 -23.41 2.51 22.48
N ALA A 244 -22.98 2.98 21.30
CA ALA A 244 -23.81 3.10 20.12
C ALA A 244 -24.42 1.75 19.69
N ASN A 245 -25.68 1.76 19.27
CA ASN A 245 -26.33 0.59 18.68
C ASN A 245 -25.87 0.35 17.24
N GLU A 246 -26.25 -0.77 16.64
CA GLU A 246 -25.80 -1.17 15.29
C GLU A 246 -26.15 -0.14 14.20
N ILE A 247 -27.33 0.48 14.26
CA ILE A 247 -27.72 1.51 13.29
C ILE A 247 -26.89 2.77 13.48
N GLU A 248 -26.63 3.17 14.73
CA GLU A 248 -25.76 4.32 15.04
C GLU A 248 -24.32 4.07 14.57
N VAL A 249 -23.79 2.85 14.71
CA VAL A 249 -22.47 2.47 14.19
C VAL A 249 -22.39 2.61 12.66
N LEU A 250 -23.42 2.16 11.93
CA LEU A 250 -23.52 2.34 10.48
C LEU A 250 -23.51 3.83 10.06
N GLN A 251 -24.09 4.70 10.89
CA GLN A 251 -24.11 6.16 10.67
C GLN A 251 -22.86 6.88 11.19
N GLY A 252 -21.94 6.16 11.84
CA GLY A 252 -20.78 6.76 12.50
C GLY A 252 -19.83 7.49 11.55
N LEU A 253 -19.44 6.86 10.44
CA LEU A 253 -18.59 7.53 9.44
C LEU A 253 -19.27 8.68 8.70
N PRO A 254 -20.54 8.56 8.24
CA PRO A 254 -21.27 9.70 7.71
C PRO A 254 -21.29 10.89 8.70
N PHE A 255 -21.60 10.63 9.97
CA PHE A 255 -21.61 11.65 11.01
C PHE A 255 -20.22 12.29 11.19
N LEU A 256 -19.18 11.48 11.37
CA LEU A 256 -17.81 11.97 11.57
C LEU A 256 -17.32 12.74 10.34
N SER A 257 -17.63 12.26 9.14
CA SER A 257 -17.27 12.91 7.88
C SER A 257 -17.92 14.29 7.76
N ALA A 258 -19.19 14.42 8.15
CA ALA A 258 -19.89 15.69 8.16
C ALA A 258 -19.23 16.69 9.13
N ARG A 259 -18.91 16.25 10.35
CA ARG A 259 -18.25 17.10 11.36
C ARG A 259 -16.85 17.52 10.95
N LEU A 260 -16.08 16.61 10.35
CA LEU A 260 -14.75 16.92 9.85
C LEU A 260 -14.80 17.84 8.62
N HIS A 261 -15.75 17.65 7.71
CA HIS A 261 -15.91 18.53 6.56
C HIS A 261 -16.33 19.94 7.01
N GLU A 262 -17.26 20.05 7.95
CA GLU A 262 -17.64 21.32 8.57
C GLU A 262 -16.45 22.01 9.24
N PHE A 263 -15.68 21.25 10.03
CA PHE A 263 -14.50 21.78 10.72
C PHE A 263 -13.36 22.15 9.77
N CYS A 264 -13.10 21.36 8.72
CA CYS A 264 -11.97 21.49 7.81
C CYS A 264 -12.26 22.31 6.53
N GLY A 265 -13.53 22.48 6.15
CA GLY A 265 -13.93 23.08 4.88
C GLY A 265 -13.55 22.26 3.64
N LYS A 266 -13.17 20.99 3.84
CA LYS A 266 -12.73 20.06 2.79
C LYS A 266 -13.37 18.70 3.01
N LYS A 267 -13.72 18.03 1.92
CA LYS A 267 -14.19 16.64 1.93
C LYS A 267 -13.12 15.68 2.45
N VAL A 268 -13.59 14.56 3.01
CA VAL A 268 -12.82 13.62 3.83
C VAL A 268 -12.25 12.46 3.02
N PHE A 269 -10.99 12.12 3.28
CA PHE A 269 -10.40 10.87 2.80
C PHE A 269 -10.63 9.75 3.81
N ILE A 270 -10.97 8.56 3.34
CA ILE A 270 -11.21 7.39 4.20
C ILE A 270 -10.19 6.30 3.88
N LEU A 271 -9.39 5.89 4.86
CA LEU A 271 -8.34 4.89 4.70
C LEU A 271 -8.72 3.64 5.50
N MET A 272 -8.89 2.50 4.84
CA MET A 272 -9.27 1.21 5.45
C MET A 272 -8.12 0.22 5.33
N ASP A 273 -7.43 -0.08 6.44
CA ASP A 273 -6.31 -1.01 6.46
C ASP A 273 -6.73 -2.42 6.88
N GLU A 274 -6.26 -3.44 6.15
CA GLU A 274 -6.56 -4.87 6.38
C GLU A 274 -8.06 -5.22 6.36
N PHE A 275 -8.84 -4.58 5.48
CA PHE A 275 -10.30 -4.72 5.42
C PHE A 275 -10.76 -6.17 5.20
N ASP A 276 -9.97 -6.98 4.50
CA ASP A 276 -10.27 -8.40 4.28
C ASP A 276 -10.36 -9.21 5.57
N LYS A 277 -9.75 -8.79 6.68
CA LYS A 277 -9.82 -9.50 7.97
C LYS A 277 -11.24 -9.65 8.49
N ILE A 278 -12.08 -8.62 8.39
CA ILE A 278 -13.45 -8.71 8.91
C ILE A 278 -14.31 -9.66 8.06
N ILE A 279 -14.05 -9.71 6.76
CA ILE A 279 -14.71 -10.65 5.83
C ILE A 279 -14.20 -12.05 6.13
N ASN A 280 -12.90 -12.28 6.10
CA ASN A 280 -12.29 -13.59 6.35
C ASN A 280 -12.71 -14.14 7.72
N GLY A 281 -12.87 -13.28 8.73
CA GLY A 281 -13.40 -13.65 10.05
C GLY A 281 -14.78 -14.32 10.02
N LEU A 282 -15.68 -13.92 9.10
CA LEU A 282 -16.98 -14.56 8.91
C LEU A 282 -16.87 -15.98 8.33
N PHE A 283 -15.78 -16.27 7.62
CA PHE A 283 -15.55 -17.55 6.97
C PHE A 283 -14.55 -18.43 7.71
N SER A 284 -13.86 -17.89 8.73
CA SER A 284 -12.81 -18.57 9.52
C SER A 284 -13.35 -19.66 10.47
N SER A 285 -14.52 -20.23 10.18
CA SER A 285 -15.16 -21.30 10.96
C SER A 285 -14.78 -22.70 10.55
N ALA A 286 -13.50 -22.86 10.22
CA ALA A 286 -12.82 -24.12 10.03
C ALA A 286 -13.30 -25.25 10.98
N PHE A 287 -13.74 -24.90 12.20
CA PHE A 287 -14.08 -25.86 13.26
C PHE A 287 -15.50 -25.73 13.85
N ILE A 288 -16.38 -24.83 13.36
CA ILE A 288 -17.74 -24.64 13.91
C ILE A 288 -18.74 -24.52 12.76
N GLU A 289 -19.89 -25.20 12.87
CA GLU A 289 -21.02 -25.06 11.94
C GLU A 289 -21.59 -23.63 12.03
N ILE A 290 -21.07 -22.72 11.19
CA ILE A 290 -21.69 -21.40 11.03
C ILE A 290 -23.03 -21.55 10.33
N SER A 291 -24.06 -20.92 10.88
CA SER A 291 -25.32 -20.76 10.17
C SER A 291 -25.11 -19.86 8.95
N SER A 292 -25.54 -20.31 7.77
CA SER A 292 -25.58 -19.48 6.54
C SER A 292 -26.27 -18.13 6.76
N LYS A 293 -27.15 -18.04 7.76
CA LYS A 293 -27.78 -16.81 8.24
C LYS A 293 -26.79 -15.82 8.85
N ASP A 294 -25.85 -16.24 9.69
CA ASP A 294 -24.84 -15.37 10.30
C ASP A 294 -23.89 -14.77 9.26
N VAL A 295 -23.44 -15.58 8.30
CA VAL A 295 -22.64 -15.08 7.16
C VAL A 295 -23.45 -14.05 6.38
N SER A 296 -24.69 -14.37 6.02
CA SER A 296 -25.53 -13.48 5.21
C SER A 296 -25.78 -12.14 5.90
N LEU A 297 -26.13 -12.17 7.19
CA LEU A 297 -26.37 -10.95 7.99
C LEU A 297 -25.07 -10.15 8.20
N GLY A 298 -23.96 -10.81 8.51
CA GLY A 298 -22.65 -10.18 8.67
C GLY A 298 -22.21 -9.47 7.39
N MET A 299 -22.33 -10.16 6.25
CA MET A 299 -22.02 -9.60 4.93
C MET A 299 -22.93 -8.42 4.57
N GLN A 300 -24.23 -8.52 4.87
CA GLN A 300 -25.19 -7.42 4.64
C GLN A 300 -24.84 -6.19 5.47
N TYR A 301 -24.43 -6.39 6.73
CA TYR A 301 -24.07 -5.29 7.62
C TYR A 301 -22.75 -4.61 7.21
N ILE A 302 -21.73 -5.39 6.81
CA ILE A 302 -20.49 -4.85 6.22
C ILE A 302 -20.82 -4.09 4.92
N GLN A 303 -21.70 -4.62 4.07
CA GLN A 303 -22.12 -3.96 2.84
C GLN A 303 -22.81 -2.62 3.12
N GLU A 304 -23.77 -2.58 4.05
CA GLU A 304 -24.46 -1.33 4.39
C GLU A 304 -23.49 -0.30 4.97
N PHE A 305 -22.52 -0.74 5.79
CA PHE A 305 -21.45 0.12 6.30
C PHE A 305 -20.64 0.77 5.17
N ILE A 306 -20.24 0.00 4.15
CA ILE A 306 -19.50 0.51 2.99
C ILE A 306 -20.35 1.47 2.16
N ILE A 307 -21.62 1.12 1.88
CA ILE A 307 -22.54 1.97 1.11
C ILE A 307 -22.74 3.32 1.83
N LEU A 308 -23.01 3.30 3.13
CA LEU A 308 -23.21 4.53 3.89
C LEU A 308 -21.93 5.36 3.97
N SER A 309 -20.77 4.72 4.12
CA SER A 309 -19.49 5.42 4.30
C SER A 309 -18.93 6.02 3.00
N LEU A 310 -19.11 5.34 1.86
CA LEU A 310 -18.43 5.65 0.59
C LEU A 310 -19.37 6.06 -0.56
N GLU A 311 -20.58 5.50 -0.63
CA GLU A 311 -21.54 5.80 -1.72
C GLU A 311 -22.47 6.95 -1.35
N LYS A 312 -23.11 6.87 -0.17
CA LYS A 312 -24.13 7.84 0.28
C LYS A 312 -23.57 9.00 1.11
N ASN A 313 -22.26 9.04 1.32
CA ASN A 313 -21.61 10.07 2.13
C ASN A 313 -21.25 11.30 1.28
N GLU A 314 -22.04 12.36 1.35
CA GLU A 314 -21.80 13.58 0.55
C GLU A 314 -20.50 14.30 0.93
N HIS A 315 -19.97 14.03 2.13
CA HIS A 315 -18.73 14.61 2.65
C HIS A 315 -17.49 13.79 2.30
N PHE A 316 -17.65 12.65 1.63
CA PHE A 316 -16.56 11.79 1.16
C PHE A 316 -15.85 12.36 -0.07
N GLN A 317 -14.51 12.27 -0.09
CA GLN A 317 -13.66 12.66 -1.21
C GLN A 317 -13.12 11.46 -1.98
N LYS A 318 -12.40 10.57 -1.30
CA LYS A 318 -11.70 9.42 -1.90
C LYS A 318 -11.27 8.41 -0.84
N ALA A 319 -11.24 7.12 -1.18
CA ALA A 319 -10.85 6.05 -0.26
C ALA A 319 -9.71 5.18 -0.77
N LEU A 320 -8.87 4.72 0.17
CA LEU A 320 -7.91 3.65 -0.04
C LEU A 320 -8.29 2.46 0.85
N ILE A 321 -8.45 1.29 0.26
CA ILE A 321 -8.74 0.03 0.97
C ILE A 321 -7.59 -0.93 0.74
N THR A 322 -7.08 -1.57 1.78
CA THR A 322 -6.01 -2.58 1.66
C THR A 322 -6.48 -3.95 2.13
N GLY A 323 -5.86 -5.00 1.60
CA GLY A 323 -6.07 -6.38 2.04
C GLY A 323 -5.05 -7.36 1.44
N VAL A 324 -5.08 -8.62 1.89
CA VAL A 324 -4.36 -9.74 1.28
C VAL A 324 -5.25 -10.42 0.26
N THR A 325 -6.42 -10.91 0.71
CA THR A 325 -7.37 -11.53 -0.20
C THR A 325 -8.13 -10.45 -0.95
N ARG A 326 -8.43 -10.73 -2.21
CA ARG A 326 -9.37 -9.94 -2.98
C ARG A 326 -10.76 -10.54 -2.76
N PRO A 327 -11.60 -9.98 -1.89
CA PRO A 327 -13.00 -10.35 -1.89
C PRO A 327 -13.59 -9.90 -3.23
N LYS A 328 -13.87 -10.84 -4.14
CA LYS A 328 -14.88 -10.67 -5.20
C LYS A 328 -16.25 -10.69 -4.54
N THR A 329 -16.44 -9.83 -3.54
CA THR A 329 -17.73 -9.55 -2.96
C THR A 329 -18.40 -8.59 -3.93
N SER A 330 -18.79 -9.14 -5.08
CA SER A 330 -19.55 -8.49 -6.16
C SER A 330 -20.88 -7.89 -5.70
N LYS A 331 -21.15 -7.87 -4.39
CA LYS A 331 -22.23 -7.12 -3.75
C LYS A 331 -21.73 -5.95 -2.90
N ILE A 332 -20.62 -6.10 -2.16
CA ILE A 332 -20.13 -5.04 -1.25
C ILE A 332 -19.71 -3.80 -2.05
N PHE A 333 -18.91 -3.98 -3.11
CA PHE A 333 -18.33 -2.87 -3.87
C PHE A 333 -18.97 -2.65 -5.24
N ALA A 334 -19.84 -3.56 -5.70
CA ALA A 334 -20.45 -3.45 -7.04
C ALA A 334 -21.37 -2.24 -7.23
N ARG A 335 -21.79 -1.60 -6.13
CA ARG A 335 -22.56 -0.35 -6.17
C ARG A 335 -21.70 0.90 -6.22
N LEU A 336 -20.38 0.77 -6.13
CA LEU A 336 -19.46 1.89 -6.21
C LEU A 336 -19.09 2.14 -7.67
N ASP A 337 -19.76 3.09 -8.31
CA ASP A 337 -19.61 3.43 -9.74
C ASP A 337 -18.17 3.77 -10.18
N LYS A 338 -17.28 4.11 -9.24
CA LYS A 338 -15.87 4.46 -9.46
C LYS A 338 -14.92 3.69 -8.55
N PHE A 339 -15.13 2.38 -8.46
CA PHE A 339 -14.23 1.47 -7.77
C PHE A 339 -13.12 0.97 -8.72
N GLN A 340 -11.86 1.15 -8.33
CA GLN A 340 -10.71 0.54 -8.99
C GLN A 340 -10.06 -0.46 -8.06
N GLU A 341 -9.96 -1.70 -8.53
CA GLU A 341 -9.17 -2.74 -7.89
C GLU A 341 -7.79 -2.79 -8.53
N ASN A 342 -6.76 -2.65 -7.71
CA ASN A 342 -5.37 -2.86 -8.11
C ASN A 342 -4.79 -4.02 -7.32
N HIS A 343 -4.00 -4.83 -7.99
CA HIS A 343 -3.20 -5.85 -7.35
C HIS A 343 -1.73 -5.57 -7.61
N MET A 344 -0.89 -5.92 -6.63
CA MET A 344 0.56 -5.72 -6.74
C MET A 344 1.14 -6.30 -8.03
N LEU A 345 0.61 -7.43 -8.52
CA LEU A 345 1.13 -8.05 -9.75
C LEU A 345 0.69 -7.36 -11.05
N HIS A 346 -0.12 -6.30 -11.01
CA HIS A 346 -0.46 -5.46 -12.18
C HIS A 346 0.49 -4.25 -12.29
N SER A 347 0.78 -3.86 -13.53
CA SER A 347 1.85 -2.91 -13.91
C SER A 347 1.72 -1.50 -13.33
N ASP A 348 0.55 -1.10 -12.85
CA ASP A 348 0.30 0.31 -12.56
C ASP A 348 0.58 0.67 -11.08
N PHE A 349 0.67 -0.33 -10.19
CA PHE A 349 0.84 -0.11 -8.74
C PHE A 349 1.99 -0.91 -8.11
N TYR A 350 2.68 -1.78 -8.86
CA TYR A 350 3.73 -2.65 -8.32
C TYR A 350 4.89 -1.88 -7.69
N ASN A 351 5.25 -0.71 -8.24
CA ASN A 351 6.39 0.08 -7.78
C ASN A 351 6.21 0.62 -6.36
N HIS A 352 5.00 0.56 -5.80
CA HIS A 352 4.67 1.11 -4.49
C HIS A 352 4.75 0.06 -3.36
N PHE A 353 4.98 -1.22 -3.69
CA PHE A 353 4.97 -2.32 -2.74
C PHE A 353 6.16 -3.24 -2.97
N GLY A 354 6.78 -3.70 -1.87
CA GLY A 354 8.02 -4.47 -1.94
C GLY A 354 9.17 -3.69 -2.54
N PHE A 355 10.24 -4.41 -2.87
CA PHE A 355 11.43 -3.82 -3.48
C PHE A 355 11.74 -4.39 -4.87
N THR A 356 12.23 -3.54 -5.76
CA THR A 356 12.81 -3.95 -7.04
C THR A 356 14.22 -4.48 -6.85
N ALA A 357 14.75 -5.17 -7.87
CA ALA A 357 16.14 -5.61 -7.85
C ALA A 357 17.14 -4.44 -7.72
N GLU A 358 16.83 -3.29 -8.32
CA GLU A 358 17.67 -2.09 -8.22
C GLU A 358 17.68 -1.54 -6.79
N GLU A 359 16.52 -1.47 -6.13
CA GLU A 359 16.42 -1.01 -4.74
C GLU A 359 17.16 -1.94 -3.77
N VAL A 360 17.06 -3.26 -3.98
CA VAL A 360 17.80 -4.25 -3.19
C VAL A 360 19.30 -4.12 -3.43
N PHE A 361 19.73 -3.89 -4.67
CA PHE A 361 21.13 -3.66 -4.99
C PHE A 361 21.69 -2.41 -4.28
N GLU A 362 20.93 -1.31 -4.28
CA GLU A 362 21.30 -0.08 -3.58
C GLU A 362 21.34 -0.26 -2.06
N LEU A 363 20.37 -0.98 -1.48
CA LEU A 363 20.37 -1.36 -0.07
C LEU A 363 21.61 -2.21 0.28
N CYS A 364 21.88 -3.28 -0.46
CA CYS A 364 23.06 -4.13 -0.28
C CYS A 364 24.37 -3.34 -0.38
N SER A 365 24.47 -2.45 -1.36
CA SER A 365 25.63 -1.56 -1.53
C SER A 365 25.84 -0.67 -0.33
N ALA A 366 24.76 -0.15 0.25
CA ALA A 366 24.84 0.72 1.43
C ALA A 366 25.25 -0.04 2.72
N PHE A 367 25.02 -1.36 2.78
CA PHE A 367 25.53 -2.26 3.81
C PHE A 367 26.88 -2.92 3.45
N ASN A 368 27.52 -2.51 2.36
CA ASN A 368 28.80 -3.04 1.86
C ASN A 368 28.78 -4.55 1.57
N PHE A 369 27.67 -5.08 1.06
CA PHE A 369 27.59 -6.49 0.69
C PHE A 369 28.49 -6.81 -0.51
N SER A 370 29.11 -7.98 -0.47
CA SER A 370 29.82 -8.56 -1.60
C SER A 370 28.86 -9.06 -2.69
N PRO A 371 29.33 -9.29 -3.93
CA PRO A 371 28.50 -9.85 -5.00
C PRO A 371 27.88 -11.21 -4.64
N THR A 372 28.56 -12.03 -3.84
CA THR A 372 28.04 -13.32 -3.37
C THR A 372 26.89 -13.15 -2.37
N GLN A 373 26.99 -12.18 -1.46
CA GLN A 373 25.90 -11.85 -0.53
C GLN A 373 24.69 -11.26 -1.27
N HIS A 374 24.93 -10.44 -2.30
CA HIS A 374 23.85 -9.94 -3.17
C HIS A 374 23.14 -11.07 -3.95
N ALA A 375 23.91 -12.03 -4.47
CA ALA A 375 23.32 -13.21 -5.12
C ALA A 375 22.50 -14.03 -4.11
N HIS A 376 23.01 -14.21 -2.89
CA HIS A 376 22.33 -14.96 -1.84
C HIS A 376 21.00 -14.34 -1.42
N ILE A 377 20.95 -13.03 -1.12
CA ILE A 377 19.68 -12.35 -0.76
C ILE A 377 18.65 -12.44 -1.90
N THR A 378 19.11 -12.42 -3.17
CA THR A 378 18.25 -12.57 -4.35
C THR A 378 17.59 -13.95 -4.38
N THR A 379 18.35 -15.00 -4.14
CA THR A 379 17.83 -16.37 -4.07
C THR A 379 16.91 -16.59 -2.87
N CYS A 380 17.22 -15.98 -1.72
CA CYS A 380 16.44 -16.17 -0.50
C CYS A 380 15.10 -15.44 -0.50
N TYR A 381 15.04 -14.20 -1.02
CA TYR A 381 13.90 -13.30 -0.79
C TYR A 381 13.29 -12.64 -2.04
N GLY A 382 13.88 -12.87 -3.22
CA GLY A 382 13.41 -12.33 -4.49
C GLY A 382 12.31 -13.18 -5.14
N GLY A 383 12.16 -13.04 -6.46
CA GLY A 383 11.42 -13.99 -7.30
C GLY A 383 9.93 -13.73 -7.51
N TYR A 384 9.34 -12.68 -6.93
CA TYR A 384 7.92 -12.36 -7.13
C TYR A 384 7.65 -11.73 -8.50
N ALA A 385 7.24 -12.54 -9.46
CA ALA A 385 6.99 -12.17 -10.83
C ALA A 385 5.70 -11.35 -11.00
N LEU A 386 5.83 -10.17 -11.62
CA LEU A 386 4.69 -9.38 -12.09
C LEU A 386 4.09 -9.97 -13.38
N ILE A 387 2.78 -9.79 -13.55
CA ILE A 387 2.05 -10.21 -14.75
C ILE A 387 2.46 -9.31 -15.91
N ASN A 388 2.74 -9.90 -17.07
CA ASN A 388 3.03 -9.19 -18.33
C ASN A 388 4.20 -8.18 -18.28
N THR A 389 5.15 -8.35 -17.36
CA THR A 389 6.39 -7.56 -17.34
C THR A 389 7.59 -8.45 -17.05
N PRO A 390 8.83 -8.05 -17.38
CA PRO A 390 10.04 -8.81 -16.99
C PRO A 390 10.40 -8.65 -15.50
N ILE A 391 9.76 -7.72 -14.79
CA ILE A 391 10.15 -7.33 -13.44
C ILE A 391 9.77 -8.39 -12.40
N THR A 392 10.67 -8.61 -11.44
CA THR A 392 10.45 -9.40 -10.23
C THR A 392 10.68 -8.53 -9.02
N LEU A 393 9.90 -8.76 -7.97
CA LEU A 393 9.99 -8.04 -6.71
C LEU A 393 10.52 -8.92 -5.58
N PHE A 394 10.84 -8.24 -4.49
CA PHE A 394 11.30 -8.78 -3.24
C PHE A 394 10.34 -8.38 -2.12
N ASN A 395 10.14 -9.28 -1.16
CA ASN A 395 9.43 -8.92 0.07
C ASN A 395 10.22 -7.87 0.86
N SER A 396 9.59 -6.74 1.19
CA SER A 396 10.29 -5.66 1.89
C SER A 396 10.65 -6.02 3.33
N ASP A 397 9.81 -6.72 4.09
CA ASP A 397 10.12 -7.10 5.48
C ASP A 397 11.23 -8.15 5.55
N SER A 398 11.21 -9.18 4.69
CA SER A 398 12.26 -10.20 4.65
C SER A 398 13.63 -9.60 4.28
N VAL A 399 13.67 -8.72 3.27
CA VAL A 399 14.91 -8.00 2.91
C VAL A 399 15.39 -7.14 4.08
N LEU A 400 14.52 -6.33 4.68
CA LEU A 400 14.92 -5.43 5.77
C LEU A 400 15.43 -6.18 7.01
N ARG A 401 14.90 -7.37 7.32
CA ARG A 401 15.38 -8.21 8.42
C ARG A 401 16.71 -8.87 8.11
N TYR A 402 16.92 -9.28 6.86
CA TYR A 402 18.17 -9.89 6.42
C TYR A 402 19.34 -8.89 6.42
N LEU A 403 19.12 -7.63 6.00
CA LEU A 403 20.19 -6.63 5.84
C LEU A 403 21.12 -6.47 7.07
N PRO A 404 20.61 -6.27 8.31
CA PRO A 404 21.46 -6.09 9.49
C PRO A 404 22.08 -7.39 10.01
N GLU A 405 21.33 -8.50 9.98
CA GLU A 405 21.74 -9.78 10.58
C GLU A 405 22.61 -10.61 9.64
N GLN A 406 22.35 -10.53 8.34
CA GLN A 406 22.95 -11.36 7.28
C GLN A 406 22.75 -12.87 7.49
N ILE A 407 21.72 -13.24 8.26
CA ILE A 407 21.35 -14.62 8.53
C ILE A 407 20.10 -14.92 7.70
N ALA A 408 20.19 -15.87 6.77
CA ALA A 408 19.02 -16.31 6.04
C ALA A 408 18.08 -17.08 6.99
N GLN A 409 16.85 -16.62 7.11
CA GLN A 409 15.78 -17.21 7.92
C GLN A 409 14.42 -17.09 7.18
N PRO A 410 13.43 -17.94 7.54
CA PRO A 410 12.05 -17.81 7.06
C PRO A 410 11.34 -16.65 7.75
N TYR A 411 11.73 -15.42 7.41
CA TYR A 411 11.19 -14.19 7.99
C TYR A 411 9.72 -13.95 7.65
N TRP A 412 9.21 -14.50 6.55
CA TRP A 412 7.82 -14.38 6.10
C TRP A 412 6.81 -14.88 7.14
N GLU A 413 7.15 -15.95 7.88
CA GLU A 413 6.19 -16.59 8.78
C GLU A 413 6.03 -15.83 10.10
N LYS A 414 4.76 -15.69 10.49
CA LYS A 414 4.28 -15.44 11.85
C LYS A 414 3.08 -16.36 11.98
N GLU A 415 2.87 -16.92 13.17
CA GLU A 415 1.69 -17.71 13.50
C GLU A 415 0.41 -17.03 12.97
N GLY A 416 -0.42 -17.77 12.22
CA GLY A 416 -1.78 -17.34 11.85
C GLY A 416 -2.00 -16.75 10.46
N ASP A 417 -1.02 -16.72 9.54
CA ASP A 417 -1.23 -16.19 8.17
C ASP A 417 -2.28 -16.98 7.38
N LEU A 418 -2.24 -18.31 7.47
CA LEU A 418 -3.23 -19.23 6.89
C LEU A 418 -3.98 -20.02 7.98
N GLY A 419 -4.03 -19.51 9.22
CA GLY A 419 -4.47 -20.24 10.41
C GLY A 419 -5.72 -21.14 10.21
N PRO A 420 -6.84 -20.61 9.70
CA PRO A 420 -8.05 -21.42 9.45
C PRO A 420 -7.89 -22.51 8.40
N TYR A 421 -6.89 -22.40 7.53
CA TYR A 421 -6.68 -23.24 6.35
C TYR A 421 -5.45 -24.16 6.47
N GLU A 422 -4.73 -24.14 7.60
CA GLU A 422 -3.49 -24.92 7.76
C GLU A 422 -3.70 -26.44 7.60
N GLY A 423 -4.85 -26.96 8.03
CA GLY A 423 -5.18 -28.38 7.85
C GLY A 423 -5.23 -28.83 6.38
N LEU A 424 -5.45 -27.90 5.44
CA LEU A 424 -5.53 -28.21 4.02
C LEU A 424 -4.17 -28.59 3.39
N PHE A 425 -3.05 -28.18 4.00
CA PHE A 425 -1.72 -28.61 3.53
C PHE A 425 -1.51 -30.13 3.66
N SER A 426 -2.27 -30.79 4.54
CA SER A 426 -2.23 -32.24 4.75
C SER A 426 -3.27 -32.99 3.89
N GLU A 427 -4.14 -32.30 3.16
CA GLU A 427 -5.08 -32.95 2.24
C GLU A 427 -4.30 -33.58 1.08
N LYS A 428 -4.63 -34.83 0.74
CA LYS A 428 -3.82 -35.67 -0.16
C LYS A 428 -3.54 -35.03 -1.51
N ASN A 429 -4.55 -34.47 -2.18
CA ASN A 429 -4.39 -33.91 -3.52
C ASN A 429 -3.65 -32.58 -3.50
N ILE A 430 -3.96 -31.73 -2.51
CA ILE A 430 -3.26 -30.46 -2.26
C ILE A 430 -1.79 -30.74 -1.94
N ASN A 431 -1.50 -31.64 -1.01
CA ASN A 431 -0.15 -31.98 -0.59
C ASN A 431 0.68 -32.50 -1.78
N ASN A 432 0.15 -33.49 -2.51
CA ASN A 432 0.84 -34.04 -3.69
C ASN A 432 1.12 -32.97 -4.75
N THR A 433 0.17 -32.06 -4.99
CA THR A 433 0.34 -30.98 -5.96
C THR A 433 1.41 -29.98 -5.50
N LEU A 434 1.40 -29.58 -4.24
CA LEU A 434 2.40 -28.66 -3.69
C LEU A 434 3.81 -29.28 -3.67
N MET A 435 3.92 -30.57 -3.35
CA MET A 435 5.18 -31.32 -3.46
C MET A 435 5.69 -31.35 -4.90
N ALA A 436 4.80 -31.53 -5.88
CA ALA A 436 5.17 -31.47 -7.30
C ALA A 436 5.66 -30.07 -7.70
N ILE A 437 4.97 -29.01 -7.26
CA ILE A 437 5.37 -27.61 -7.51
C ILE A 437 6.72 -27.29 -6.86
N LEU A 438 6.96 -27.72 -5.62
CA LEU A 438 8.24 -27.58 -4.92
C LEU A 438 9.39 -28.28 -5.66
N ASN A 439 9.11 -29.41 -6.29
CA ASN A 439 10.05 -30.15 -7.12
C ASN A 439 10.16 -29.60 -8.56
N GLY A 440 9.57 -28.43 -8.83
CA GLY A 440 9.68 -27.73 -10.11
C GLY A 440 8.73 -28.23 -11.18
N THR A 441 7.63 -28.90 -10.83
CA THR A 441 6.53 -29.21 -11.77
C THR A 441 5.67 -27.96 -11.96
N ALA A 442 5.41 -27.58 -13.21
CA ALA A 442 4.52 -26.46 -13.50
C ALA A 442 3.08 -26.84 -13.15
N HIS A 443 2.36 -25.91 -12.53
CA HIS A 443 0.91 -25.99 -12.37
C HIS A 443 0.28 -24.73 -12.93
N ASP A 444 -0.75 -24.87 -13.73
CA ASP A 444 -1.43 -23.74 -14.35
C ASP A 444 -2.50 -23.16 -13.43
N LEU A 445 -2.56 -21.84 -13.33
CA LEU A 445 -3.64 -21.10 -12.68
C LEU A 445 -4.24 -20.08 -13.64
N ASN A 446 -5.56 -19.95 -13.62
CA ASN A 446 -6.25 -18.88 -14.32
C ASN A 446 -6.07 -17.56 -13.55
N LEU A 447 -5.34 -16.62 -14.14
CA LEU A 447 -5.06 -15.30 -13.60
C LEU A 447 -6.33 -14.46 -13.38
N ASN A 448 -7.41 -14.71 -14.14
CA ASN A 448 -8.69 -14.04 -13.93
C ASN A 448 -9.42 -14.53 -12.67
N ASP A 449 -9.08 -15.72 -12.20
CA ASP A 449 -9.73 -16.34 -11.05
C ASP A 449 -8.96 -16.02 -9.76
N LEU A 450 -7.85 -15.29 -9.77
CA LEU A 450 -7.08 -14.97 -8.56
C LEU A 450 -7.88 -14.20 -7.49
N THR A 451 -9.04 -13.64 -7.85
CA THR A 451 -9.98 -12.99 -6.93
C THR A 451 -10.88 -14.03 -6.25
N LEU A 452 -10.90 -14.08 -4.90
CA LEU A 452 -11.72 -15.02 -4.13
C LEU A 452 -13.13 -14.46 -3.90
N THR A 453 -14.15 -15.16 -4.38
CA THR A 453 -15.57 -14.84 -4.16
C THR A 453 -16.05 -15.23 -2.76
N THR A 454 -17.24 -14.76 -2.38
CA THR A 454 -17.93 -15.27 -1.18
C THR A 454 -18.19 -16.78 -1.24
N GLU A 455 -18.45 -17.31 -2.44
CA GLU A 455 -18.64 -18.74 -2.67
C GLU A 455 -17.32 -19.51 -2.51
N ASP A 456 -16.20 -18.96 -3.01
CA ASP A 456 -14.86 -19.51 -2.80
C ASP A 456 -14.53 -19.62 -1.30
N LEU A 457 -14.85 -18.58 -0.51
CA LEU A 457 -14.62 -18.60 0.94
C LEU A 457 -15.50 -19.65 1.66
N PHE A 458 -16.73 -19.85 1.18
CA PHE A 458 -17.62 -20.89 1.69
C PHE A 458 -17.10 -22.30 1.36
N ASN A 459 -16.67 -22.51 0.12
CA ASN A 459 -16.05 -23.75 -0.33
C ASN A 459 -14.76 -24.07 0.44
N LEU A 460 -13.90 -23.07 0.68
CA LEU A 460 -12.72 -23.23 1.52
C LEU A 460 -13.10 -23.66 2.94
N SER A 461 -14.16 -23.11 3.53
CA SER A 461 -14.65 -23.55 4.85
C SER A 461 -15.10 -25.01 4.83
N HIS A 462 -15.77 -25.46 3.78
CA HIS A 462 -16.20 -26.85 3.64
C HIS A 462 -15.02 -27.81 3.42
N MET A 463 -14.00 -27.37 2.66
CA MET A 463 -12.77 -28.13 2.50
C MET A 463 -12.09 -28.37 3.85
N VAL A 464 -12.03 -27.35 4.73
CA VAL A 464 -11.40 -27.50 6.06
C VAL A 464 -12.18 -28.44 6.96
N ARG A 465 -13.52 -28.43 6.89
CA ARG A 465 -14.38 -29.33 7.68
C ARG A 465 -14.41 -30.76 7.14
N GLY A 466 -13.94 -30.98 5.92
CA GLY A 466 -13.95 -32.29 5.26
C GLY A 466 -15.31 -32.67 4.66
N ASP A 467 -16.20 -31.70 4.42
CA ASP A 467 -17.55 -31.90 3.85
C ASP A 467 -17.72 -31.20 2.48
N THR A 468 -16.62 -30.85 1.82
CA THR A 468 -16.62 -30.26 0.48
C THR A 468 -17.27 -31.17 -0.57
N THR A 469 -18.03 -30.56 -1.48
CA THR A 469 -18.60 -31.21 -2.67
C THR A 469 -17.80 -30.94 -3.94
N LEU A 470 -16.75 -30.12 -3.85
CA LEU A 470 -15.90 -29.79 -4.99
C LEU A 470 -15.13 -31.02 -5.48
N ALA A 471 -14.90 -31.09 -6.79
CA ALA A 471 -14.00 -32.09 -7.33
C ALA A 471 -12.57 -31.88 -6.77
N PRO A 472 -11.72 -32.94 -6.71
CA PRO A 472 -10.35 -32.80 -6.22
C PRO A 472 -9.54 -31.73 -6.95
N GLU A 473 -9.67 -31.63 -8.27
CA GLU A 473 -8.98 -30.63 -9.09
C GLU A 473 -9.43 -29.20 -8.77
N GLU A 474 -10.74 -28.99 -8.55
CA GLU A 474 -11.31 -27.70 -8.16
C GLU A 474 -10.85 -27.29 -6.75
N SER A 475 -10.80 -28.24 -5.83
CA SER A 475 -10.31 -28.04 -4.46
C SER A 475 -8.84 -27.61 -4.46
N VAL A 476 -8.00 -28.29 -5.26
CA VAL A 476 -6.59 -27.92 -5.46
C VAL A 476 -6.49 -26.52 -6.06
N ALA A 477 -7.20 -26.24 -7.15
CA ALA A 477 -7.15 -24.93 -7.80
C ALA A 477 -7.58 -23.79 -6.85
N LEU A 478 -8.64 -23.99 -6.08
CA LEU A 478 -9.13 -23.03 -5.08
C LEU A 478 -8.10 -22.78 -3.98
N PHE A 479 -7.46 -23.83 -3.45
CA PHE A 479 -6.43 -23.67 -2.44
C PHE A 479 -5.17 -22.99 -3.00
N LEU A 480 -4.75 -23.33 -4.22
CA LEU A 480 -3.63 -22.68 -4.90
C LEU A 480 -3.89 -21.18 -5.12
N ARG A 481 -5.11 -20.79 -5.50
CA ARG A 481 -5.53 -19.38 -5.59
C ARG A 481 -5.41 -18.66 -4.24
N LEU A 482 -5.85 -19.31 -3.16
CA LEU A 482 -5.71 -18.77 -1.80
C LEU A 482 -4.24 -18.51 -1.44
N ILE A 483 -3.37 -19.52 -1.52
CA ILE A 483 -1.97 -19.36 -1.11
C ILE A 483 -1.18 -18.47 -2.08
N PHE A 484 -1.59 -18.37 -3.35
CA PHE A 484 -1.05 -17.39 -4.30
C PHE A 484 -1.34 -15.95 -3.84
N SER A 485 -2.58 -15.65 -3.41
CA SER A 485 -2.93 -14.32 -2.88
C SER A 485 -2.14 -13.96 -1.61
N HIS A 486 -1.74 -14.98 -0.84
CA HIS A 486 -0.91 -14.84 0.35
C HIS A 486 0.59 -14.84 0.03
N GLY A 487 1.02 -14.95 -1.23
CA GLY A 487 2.42 -14.84 -1.64
C GLY A 487 3.26 -16.12 -1.49
N TYR A 488 2.63 -17.29 -1.29
CA TYR A 488 3.34 -18.57 -1.29
C TYR A 488 3.67 -19.09 -2.71
N LEU A 489 3.00 -18.52 -3.71
CA LEU A 489 3.23 -18.85 -5.12
C LEU A 489 3.44 -17.57 -5.92
N THR A 490 4.13 -17.70 -7.05
CA THR A 490 4.34 -16.65 -8.02
C THR A 490 4.25 -17.20 -9.44
N ILE A 491 4.22 -16.31 -10.43
CA ILE A 491 4.13 -16.69 -11.84
C ILE A 491 5.48 -17.22 -12.34
N ASP A 492 5.45 -18.36 -13.00
CA ASP A 492 6.59 -18.89 -13.73
C ASP A 492 6.58 -18.39 -15.18
N LYS A 493 7.29 -17.27 -15.40
CA LYS A 493 7.34 -16.60 -16.71
C LYS A 493 7.92 -17.48 -17.82
N GLU A 494 8.84 -18.38 -17.49
CA GLU A 494 9.50 -19.25 -18.47
C GLU A 494 8.57 -20.30 -19.07
N ARG A 495 7.50 -20.64 -18.34
CA ARG A 495 6.56 -21.71 -18.69
C ARG A 495 5.16 -21.19 -19.01
N THR A 496 4.95 -19.88 -18.86
CA THR A 496 3.69 -19.22 -19.18
C THR A 496 3.66 -18.88 -20.67
N SER A 497 2.75 -19.50 -21.42
CA SER A 497 2.53 -19.15 -22.84
C SER A 497 1.89 -17.77 -22.98
N GLU A 498 2.24 -17.00 -24.03
CA GLU A 498 1.67 -15.66 -24.31
C GLU A 498 0.15 -15.69 -24.62
N SER A 499 -0.46 -16.87 -24.74
CA SER A 499 -1.89 -17.03 -25.01
C SER A 499 -2.74 -17.12 -23.73
N LYS A 500 -3.48 -16.03 -23.46
CA LYS A 500 -4.70 -15.86 -22.64
C LYS A 500 -4.74 -16.50 -21.24
N ASN A 501 -4.63 -15.63 -20.23
CA ASN A 501 -5.16 -15.72 -18.86
C ASN A 501 -4.77 -16.94 -18.01
N ILE A 502 -4.04 -17.92 -18.53
CA ILE A 502 -3.50 -19.04 -17.77
C ILE A 502 -2.00 -18.82 -17.60
N ALA A 503 -1.51 -18.94 -16.36
CA ALA A 503 -0.10 -18.84 -16.05
C ALA A 503 0.36 -20.02 -15.23
N ALA A 504 1.52 -20.57 -15.60
CA ALA A 504 2.22 -21.52 -14.77
C ALA A 504 2.63 -20.83 -13.47
N VAL A 505 2.55 -21.53 -12.34
CA VAL A 505 2.99 -21.02 -11.03
C VAL A 505 4.11 -21.85 -10.45
N LYS A 506 4.93 -21.20 -9.63
CA LYS A 506 6.05 -21.78 -8.88
C LYS A 506 6.19 -21.18 -7.50
N VAL A 507 7.01 -21.80 -6.67
CA VAL A 507 7.49 -21.20 -5.43
C VAL A 507 8.45 -20.04 -5.74
N PRO A 508 8.30 -18.85 -5.14
CA PRO A 508 9.06 -17.66 -5.53
C PRO A 508 10.55 -17.72 -5.18
N ASN A 509 10.91 -18.26 -4.01
CA ASN A 509 12.26 -18.20 -3.46
C ASN A 509 12.51 -19.28 -2.39
N GLU A 510 13.74 -19.34 -1.87
CA GLU A 510 14.12 -20.32 -0.84
C GLU A 510 13.37 -20.12 0.49
N GLU A 511 13.09 -18.88 0.89
CA GLU A 511 12.32 -18.60 2.11
C GLU A 511 10.96 -19.30 2.08
N ILE A 512 10.19 -19.11 1.02
CA ILE A 512 8.88 -19.74 0.89
C ILE A 512 9.01 -21.26 0.70
N ALA A 513 10.05 -21.73 0.02
CA ALA A 513 10.28 -23.17 -0.14
C ALA A 513 10.51 -23.88 1.20
N ILE A 514 11.27 -23.27 2.12
CA ILE A 514 11.49 -23.77 3.49
C ILE A 514 10.15 -23.85 4.22
N ILE A 515 9.38 -22.77 4.23
CA ILE A 515 8.09 -22.70 4.93
C ILE A 515 7.10 -23.73 4.37
N LEU A 516 7.01 -23.88 3.05
CA LEU A 516 6.13 -24.87 2.44
C LEU A 516 6.55 -26.31 2.77
N ARG A 517 7.86 -26.62 2.82
CA ARG A 517 8.33 -27.95 3.24
C ARG A 517 7.92 -28.27 4.66
N GLU A 518 8.08 -27.32 5.58
CA GLU A 518 7.64 -27.46 6.98
C GLU A 518 6.13 -27.71 7.06
N LYS A 519 5.31 -26.90 6.37
CA LYS A 519 3.85 -27.08 6.33
C LYS A 519 3.39 -28.39 5.70
N LEU A 520 4.18 -28.98 4.81
CA LEU A 520 3.90 -30.27 4.17
C LEU A 520 4.46 -31.47 4.95
N GLY A 521 5.14 -31.25 6.08
CA GLY A 521 5.73 -32.30 6.91
C GLY A 521 6.98 -32.93 6.29
N VAL A 522 7.70 -32.20 5.45
CA VAL A 522 8.99 -32.62 4.87
C VAL A 522 10.10 -32.12 5.79
N GLU A 523 10.90 -33.03 6.36
CA GLU A 523 12.10 -32.65 7.13
C GLU A 523 13.06 -31.84 6.22
N THR A 524 13.46 -30.65 6.69
CA THR A 524 14.25 -29.65 5.96
C THR A 524 15.75 -29.90 5.99
#